data_AF-A0A9W6Y1U9-F1
#
_entry.id   AF-A0A9W6Y1U9-F1
#
_cell.length_a   1.000
_cell.length_b   1.000
_cell.length_c   1.000
_cell.angle_alpha   90.00
_cell.angle_beta   90.00
_cell.angle_gamma   90.00
#
_symmetry.space_group_name_H-M   'P 1'
#
loop_
_entity.id
_entity.type
_entity.pdbx_description
1 polymer ?
#
loop_
_entity_poly.entity_id
_entity_poly.type
_entity_poly.pdbx_seq_one_letter_code
_entity_poly.pdbx_strand_id
1 'polypeptide(L)'
;MRGNTMLRKFGVEIKHESNVAVLFGRQVTRRYVESNQVVLVRHSVIDDIQLAGAPTGGLTFHESGWIVMKKADEVPSTGAATLVQAYSTMTPDIDLDAQWEIGALTDFILQSREDVEAGNDTIIENLLIEEATKNK
;
A
#
# COMPACT_ATOMS: atom_id res chain seq x y z
N MET A 1 -16.46 -13.26 -14.87
CA MET A 1 -15.40 -12.28 -14.52
C MET A 1 -15.49 -11.88 -13.04
N ARG A 2 -15.50 -12.85 -12.10
CA ARG A 2 -15.47 -12.64 -10.64
C ARG A 2 -14.49 -13.67 -10.07
N GLY A 3 -13.40 -13.22 -9.44
CA GLY A 3 -12.40 -14.11 -8.82
C GLY A 3 -11.00 -13.53 -8.71
N ASN A 4 -10.62 -12.59 -9.58
CA ASN A 4 -9.29 -11.95 -9.58
C ASN A 4 -9.35 -10.44 -9.31
N THR A 5 -10.51 -9.90 -8.97
CA THR A 5 -10.67 -8.48 -8.64
C THR A 5 -11.37 -8.37 -7.30
N MET A 6 -10.85 -7.48 -6.47
CA MET A 6 -11.32 -7.22 -5.13
C MET A 6 -11.53 -5.71 -4.98
N LEU A 7 -12.66 -5.34 -4.39
CA LEU A 7 -12.96 -3.97 -4.02
C LEU A 7 -13.07 -3.92 -2.50
N ARG A 8 -12.46 -2.93 -1.86
CA ARG A 8 -12.54 -2.72 -0.42
C ARG A 8 -12.70 -1.24 -0.11
N LYS A 9 -13.46 -0.95 0.94
CA LYS A 9 -13.28 0.28 1.71
C LYS A 9 -12.28 -0.03 2.82
N PHE A 10 -11.43 0.92 3.15
CA PHE A 10 -10.47 0.79 4.23
C PHE A 10 -10.46 2.03 5.11
N GLY A 11 -10.09 1.83 6.36
CA GLY A 11 -9.75 2.88 7.32
C GLY A 11 -8.43 2.48 7.95
N VAL A 12 -7.46 3.39 7.97
CA VAL A 12 -6.14 3.17 8.55
C VAL A 12 -5.84 4.32 9.51
N GLU A 13 -5.45 3.95 10.72
CA GLU A 13 -4.89 4.88 11.70
C GLU A 13 -3.37 4.76 11.64
N ILE A 14 -2.71 5.87 11.33
CA ILE A 14 -1.25 5.97 11.28
C ILE A 14 -0.82 6.82 12.46
N LYS A 15 -0.01 6.21 13.33
CA LYS A 15 0.56 6.89 14.50
C LYS A 15 2.01 7.15 14.24
N HIS A 16 2.41 8.41 14.31
CA HIS A 16 3.79 8.81 14.21
C HIS A 16 4.13 9.81 15.30
N GLU A 17 5.01 9.43 16.22
CA GLU A 17 5.36 10.22 17.42
C GLU A 17 4.11 10.72 18.18
N SER A 18 3.88 12.04 18.22
CA SER A 18 2.69 12.66 18.82
C SER A 18 1.55 12.92 17.82
N ASN A 19 1.75 12.63 16.54
CA ASN A 19 0.79 12.87 15.48
C ASN A 19 0.00 11.59 15.16
N VAL A 20 -1.31 11.74 15.04
CA VAL A 20 -2.21 10.68 14.60
C VAL A 20 -2.93 11.16 13.36
N ALA A 21 -2.92 10.31 12.34
CA ALA A 21 -3.69 10.50 11.14
C ALA A 21 -4.65 9.35 10.96
N VAL A 22 -5.89 9.68 10.61
CA VAL A 22 -6.88 8.67 10.21
C VAL A 22 -7.22 8.90 8.76
N LEU A 23 -7.07 7.85 7.95
CA LEU A 23 -7.31 7.85 6.52
C LEU A 23 -8.43 6.88 6.21
N PHE A 24 -9.43 7.32 5.44
CA PHE A 24 -10.41 6.44 4.84
C PHE A 24 -10.35 6.51 3.33
N GLY A 25 -10.58 5.37 2.69
CA GLY A 25 -10.51 5.29 1.25
C GLY A 25 -11.18 4.05 0.68
N ARG A 26 -11.10 3.98 -0.64
CA ARG A 26 -11.62 2.89 -1.47
C ARG A 26 -10.49 2.39 -2.34
N GLN A 27 -10.30 1.08 -2.36
CA GLN A 27 -9.29 0.42 -3.17
C GLN A 27 -9.93 -0.61 -4.08
N VAL A 28 -9.47 -0.66 -5.32
CA VAL A 28 -9.62 -1.82 -6.21
C VAL A 28 -8.27 -2.49 -6.38
N THR A 29 -8.24 -3.81 -6.26
CA THR A 29 -7.05 -4.63 -6.51
C THR A 29 -7.40 -5.71 -7.51
N ARG A 30 -6.52 -5.92 -8.49
CA ARG A 30 -6.66 -6.98 -9.47
C ARG A 30 -5.40 -7.83 -9.52
N ARG A 31 -5.60 -9.15 -9.47
CA ARG A 31 -4.56 -10.16 -9.63
C ARG A 31 -4.47 -10.60 -11.09
N TYR A 32 -3.24 -10.69 -11.59
CA TYR A 32 -2.88 -11.30 -12.85
C TYR A 32 -1.94 -12.47 -12.54
N VAL A 33 -2.19 -13.61 -13.16
CA VAL A 33 -1.38 -14.82 -12.99
C VAL A 33 -0.79 -15.14 -14.34
N GLU A 34 0.53 -15.01 -14.43
CA GLU A 34 1.33 -15.38 -15.59
C GLU A 34 2.06 -16.69 -15.29
N SER A 35 2.72 -17.27 -16.30
CA SER A 35 3.42 -18.55 -16.16
C SER A 35 4.45 -18.59 -15.02
N ASN A 36 5.17 -17.48 -14.82
CA ASN A 36 6.29 -17.41 -13.87
C ASN A 36 6.13 -16.33 -12.78
N GLN A 37 5.01 -15.62 -12.77
CA GLN A 37 4.81 -14.50 -11.84
C GLN A 37 3.34 -14.25 -11.54
N VAL A 38 3.09 -13.69 -10.35
CA VAL A 38 1.81 -13.13 -9.95
C VAL A 38 1.98 -11.63 -9.82
N VAL A 39 1.08 -10.87 -10.47
CA VAL A 39 1.06 -9.41 -10.41
C VAL A 39 -0.22 -8.96 -9.71
N LEU A 40 -0.09 -8.18 -8.66
CA LEU A 40 -1.20 -7.47 -8.03
C LEU A 40 -1.13 -6.01 -8.46
N VAL A 41 -2.16 -5.50 -9.11
CA VAL A 41 -2.29 -4.07 -9.44
C VAL A 41 -3.36 -3.46 -8.55
N ARG A 42 -3.07 -2.32 -7.95
CA ARG A 42 -3.98 -1.60 -7.06
C ARG A 42 -4.17 -0.16 -7.49
N HIS A 43 -5.39 0.34 -7.30
CA HIS A 43 -5.72 1.74 -7.42
C HIS A 43 -6.63 2.13 -6.25
N SER A 44 -6.31 3.23 -5.59
CA SER A 44 -7.04 3.71 -4.41
C SER A 44 -7.36 5.19 -4.52
N VAL A 45 -8.51 5.56 -3.95
CA VAL A 45 -8.90 6.94 -3.69
C VAL A 45 -9.04 7.09 -2.18
N ILE A 46 -8.30 8.03 -1.60
CA ILE A 46 -8.35 8.39 -0.18
C ILE A 46 -8.97 9.77 -0.12
N ASP A 47 -10.22 9.85 0.34
CA ASP A 47 -11.07 11.05 0.24
C ASP A 47 -11.53 11.58 1.62
N ASP A 48 -11.10 10.95 2.71
CA ASP A 48 -11.31 11.43 4.07
C ASP A 48 -10.01 11.22 4.88
N ILE A 49 -9.43 12.34 5.29
CA ILE A 49 -8.14 12.44 5.96
C ILE A 49 -8.37 13.27 7.19
N GLN A 50 -7.94 12.80 8.35
CA GLN A 50 -8.09 13.51 9.61
C GLN A 50 -6.71 13.61 10.22
N LEU A 51 -6.11 14.79 10.14
CA LEU A 51 -4.81 15.10 10.76
C LEU A 51 -5.07 15.88 12.05
N ALA A 52 -4.49 15.42 13.16
CA ALA A 52 -4.56 16.14 14.42
C ALA A 52 -3.93 17.53 14.28
N GLY A 53 -4.75 18.59 14.34
CA GLY A 53 -4.29 19.98 14.35
C GLY A 53 -4.33 20.72 13.00
N ALA A 54 -4.70 20.07 11.89
CA ALA A 54 -4.77 20.72 10.58
C ALA A 54 -6.13 20.49 9.89
N PRO A 55 -6.73 21.50 9.24
CA PRO A 55 -7.88 21.30 8.37
C PRO A 55 -7.44 20.55 7.11
N THR A 56 -8.04 19.38 6.89
CA THR A 56 -7.78 18.48 5.77
C THR A 56 -8.93 18.44 4.76
N GLY A 57 -9.94 19.30 4.95
CA GLY A 57 -11.13 19.34 4.10
C GLY A 57 -10.77 19.65 2.65
N GLY A 58 -11.20 18.78 1.73
CA GLY A 58 -10.96 18.95 0.29
C GLY A 58 -9.70 18.28 -0.25
N LEU A 59 -8.93 17.59 0.60
CA LEU A 59 -7.76 16.84 0.16
C LEU A 59 -8.13 15.41 -0.23
N THR A 60 -7.86 15.03 -1.47
CA THR A 60 -7.98 13.64 -1.94
C THR A 60 -6.63 13.13 -2.41
N PHE A 61 -6.32 11.85 -2.17
CA PHE A 61 -5.17 11.20 -2.81
C PHE A 61 -5.61 10.11 -3.77
N HIS A 62 -5.01 10.15 -4.94
CA HIS A 62 -5.04 9.05 -5.89
C HIS A 62 -3.77 8.24 -5.75
N GLU A 63 -3.93 6.98 -5.40
CA GLU A 63 -2.83 6.03 -5.34
C GLU A 63 -2.94 5.02 -6.47
N SER A 64 -1.81 4.70 -7.09
CA SER A 64 -1.69 3.54 -7.95
C SER A 64 -0.44 2.75 -7.58
N GLY A 65 -0.47 1.44 -7.75
CA GLY A 65 0.72 0.65 -7.52
C GLY A 65 0.59 -0.78 -8.01
N TRP A 66 1.70 -1.50 -7.93
CA TRP A 66 1.73 -2.90 -8.22
C TRP A 66 2.72 -3.63 -7.32
N ILE A 67 2.48 -4.94 -7.16
CA ILE A 67 3.39 -5.88 -6.53
C ILE A 67 3.56 -7.05 -7.49
N VAL A 68 4.80 -7.40 -7.79
CA VAL A 68 5.18 -8.57 -8.59
C VAL A 68 5.83 -9.58 -7.66
N MET A 69 5.30 -10.80 -7.64
CA MET A 69 5.87 -11.94 -6.94
C MET A 69 6.27 -12.98 -7.97
N LYS A 70 7.53 -13.40 -7.95
CA LYS A 70 8.04 -14.46 -8.84
C LYS A 70 9.03 -15.34 -8.10
N LYS A 71 9.31 -16.51 -8.64
CA LYS A 71 10.38 -17.37 -8.12
C LYS A 71 11.70 -16.57 -8.16
N ALA A 72 12.43 -16.54 -7.04
CA ALA A 72 13.76 -15.97 -7.03
C ALA A 72 14.71 -16.89 -7.82
N ASP A 73 15.69 -16.30 -8.49
CA ASP A 73 16.86 -17.05 -8.97
C ASP A 73 17.57 -17.69 -7.77
N GLU A 74 18.43 -18.70 -7.98
CA GLU A 74 19.11 -19.39 -6.87
C GLU A 74 19.76 -18.40 -5.92
N VAL A 75 19.19 -18.27 -4.72
CA VAL A 75 19.77 -17.49 -3.64
C VAL A 75 20.61 -18.47 -2.83
N PRO A 76 21.96 -18.33 -2.81
CA PRO A 76 22.81 -19.23 -2.06
C PRO A 76 22.36 -19.33 -0.60
N SER A 77 22.40 -20.54 -0.04
CA SER A 77 22.10 -20.83 1.38
C SER A 77 20.66 -20.60 1.87
N THR A 78 19.73 -20.15 1.03
CA THR A 78 18.34 -19.84 1.43
C THR A 78 17.29 -20.83 0.93
N GLY A 79 17.64 -21.72 -0.01
CA GLY A 79 16.71 -22.70 -0.58
C GLY A 79 15.71 -22.06 -1.56
N ALA A 80 14.46 -22.56 -1.58
CA ALA A 80 13.42 -21.98 -2.43
C ALA A 80 13.00 -20.60 -1.89
N ALA A 81 13.09 -19.57 -2.73
CA ALA A 81 12.78 -18.19 -2.36
C ALA A 81 11.84 -17.52 -3.38
N THR A 82 11.15 -16.47 -2.93
CA THR A 82 10.28 -15.62 -3.76
C THR A 82 10.88 -14.22 -3.81
N LEU A 83 11.05 -13.68 -5.02
CA LEU A 83 11.40 -12.28 -5.21
C LEU A 83 10.10 -11.46 -5.25
N VAL A 84 9.98 -10.53 -4.30
CA VAL A 84 8.91 -9.54 -4.22
C VAL A 84 9.45 -8.20 -4.70
N GLN A 85 8.75 -7.58 -5.64
CA GLN A 85 9.07 -6.23 -6.12
C GLN A 85 7.79 -5.41 -6.07
N ALA A 86 7.85 -4.22 -5.50
CA ALA A 86 6.70 -3.33 -5.38
C ALA A 86 7.01 -1.95 -5.94
N TYR A 87 5.96 -1.27 -6.36
CA TYR A 87 5.99 0.13 -6.77
C TYR A 87 4.65 0.76 -6.45
N SER A 88 4.68 1.99 -5.93
CA SER A 88 3.48 2.78 -5.70
C SER A 88 3.72 4.26 -5.98
N THR A 89 2.67 4.94 -6.40
CA THR A 89 2.59 6.40 -6.55
C THR A 89 1.41 6.92 -5.76
N MET A 90 1.54 8.14 -5.26
CA MET A 90 0.48 8.86 -4.60
C MET A 90 0.47 10.29 -5.14
N THR A 91 -0.68 10.72 -5.63
CA THR A 91 -0.85 12.06 -6.18
C THR A 91 -1.92 12.78 -5.39
N PRO A 92 -1.61 13.92 -4.75
CA PRO A 92 -2.62 14.79 -4.17
C PRO A 92 -3.49 15.39 -5.27
N ASP A 93 -4.79 15.34 -5.07
CA ASP A 93 -5.77 16.22 -5.69
C ASP A 93 -6.11 17.29 -4.65
N ILE A 94 -5.53 18.48 -4.82
CA ILE A 94 -5.63 19.62 -3.92
C ILE A 94 -6.21 20.82 -4.64
N ASP A 95 -7.01 21.58 -3.91
CA ASP A 95 -7.33 22.95 -4.30
C ASP A 95 -6.10 23.83 -4.10
N LEU A 96 -5.50 24.34 -5.19
CA LEU A 96 -4.33 25.21 -5.13
C LEU A 96 -4.61 26.57 -4.49
N ASP A 97 -5.89 26.96 -4.39
CA ASP A 97 -6.30 28.23 -3.80
C ASP A 97 -6.52 28.13 -2.27
N ALA A 98 -6.50 26.92 -1.70
CA ALA A 98 -6.62 26.71 -0.26
C ALA A 98 -5.27 26.84 0.47
N GLN A 99 -5.31 27.33 1.72
CA GLN A 99 -4.13 27.37 2.59
C GLN A 99 -3.84 25.97 3.13
N TRP A 100 -2.78 25.34 2.62
CA TRP A 100 -2.30 24.05 3.08
C TRP A 100 -0.97 24.19 3.84
N GLU A 101 -0.83 23.45 4.92
CA GLU A 101 0.50 23.18 5.51
C GLU A 101 1.21 22.10 4.70
N ILE A 102 1.67 22.47 3.50
CA ILE A 102 2.25 21.54 2.49
C ILE A 102 3.39 20.69 3.07
N GLY A 103 4.20 21.25 3.98
CA GLY A 103 5.30 20.54 4.65
C GLY A 103 4.79 19.37 5.51
N ALA A 104 3.87 19.65 6.43
CA ALA A 104 3.27 18.64 7.29
C ALA A 104 2.56 17.55 6.49
N LEU A 105 1.91 17.91 5.39
CA LEU A 105 1.25 16.95 4.52
C LEU A 105 2.25 16.05 3.78
N THR A 106 3.32 16.63 3.25
CA THR A 106 4.36 15.89 2.53
C THR A 106 5.07 14.92 3.45
N ASP A 107 5.47 15.37 4.65
CA ASP A 107 6.14 14.54 5.65
C ASP A 107 5.23 13.38 6.09
N PHE A 108 3.95 13.67 6.33
CA PHE A 108 2.98 12.65 6.66
C PHE A 108 2.84 11.58 5.56
N ILE A 109 2.74 11.99 4.29
CA ILE A 109 2.64 11.04 3.17
C ILE A 109 3.89 10.18 3.10
N LEU A 110 5.08 10.77 3.07
CA LEU A 110 6.33 10.03 2.93
C LEU A 110 6.47 8.97 4.03
N GLN A 111 6.22 9.36 5.28
CA GLN A 111 6.30 8.45 6.42
C GLN A 111 5.23 7.36 6.38
N SER A 112 3.97 7.73 6.07
CA SER A 112 2.88 6.76 5.92
C SER A 112 3.17 5.69 4.86
N ARG A 113 3.94 6.03 3.82
CA ARG A 113 4.29 5.10 2.75
C ARG A 113 5.33 4.09 3.17
N GLU A 114 6.33 4.51 3.92
CA GLU A 114 7.32 3.60 4.49
C GLU A 114 6.64 2.53 5.34
N ASP A 115 5.73 2.94 6.23
CA ASP A 115 5.01 2.03 7.12
C ASP A 115 4.08 1.07 6.37
N VAL A 116 3.34 1.58 5.37
CA VAL A 116 2.42 0.75 4.58
C VAL A 116 3.17 -0.28 3.74
N GLU A 117 4.26 0.10 3.09
CA GLU A 117 5.02 -0.85 2.26
C GLU A 117 5.80 -1.86 3.12
N ALA A 118 6.38 -1.45 4.25
CA ALA A 118 6.97 -2.39 5.21
C ALA A 118 5.94 -3.39 5.77
N GLY A 119 4.70 -2.92 6.03
CA GLY A 119 3.58 -3.77 6.42
C GLY A 119 3.18 -4.76 5.32
N ASN A 120 3.14 -4.32 4.05
CA ASN A 120 2.85 -5.19 2.91
C ASN A 120 3.89 -6.32 2.80
N ASP A 121 5.17 -6.00 2.90
CA ASP A 121 6.26 -6.98 2.83
C ASP A 121 6.14 -8.01 3.95
N THR A 122 5.87 -7.57 5.18
CA THR A 122 5.67 -8.46 6.34
C THR A 122 4.47 -9.39 6.15
N ILE A 123 3.36 -8.90 5.60
CA ILE A 123 2.16 -9.72 5.32
C ILE A 123 2.48 -10.79 4.27
N ILE A 124 3.17 -10.41 3.19
CA ILE A 124 3.55 -11.35 2.13
C ILE A 124 4.51 -12.41 2.68
N GLU A 125 5.53 -12.02 3.44
CA GLU A 125 6.48 -12.94 4.06
C GLU A 125 5.77 -13.96 4.96
N ASN A 126 4.93 -13.50 5.89
CA ASN A 126 4.20 -14.38 6.80
C ASN A 126 3.29 -15.37 6.04
N LEU A 127 2.57 -14.90 5.03
CA LEU A 127 1.73 -15.77 4.19
C LEU A 127 2.56 -16.85 3.48
N LEU A 128 3.74 -16.50 2.96
CA LEU A 128 4.62 -17.46 2.30
C LEU A 128 5.18 -18.50 3.29
N ILE A 129 5.55 -18.08 4.50
CA ILE A 129 6.04 -18.99 5.56
C ILE A 129 4.93 -19.95 6.01
N GLU A 130 3.71 -19.44 6.21
CA GLU A 130 2.56 -20.25 6.59
C GLU A 130 2.26 -21.32 5.52
N GLU A 131 2.22 -20.94 4.24
CA GLU A 131 1.97 -21.88 3.15
C GLU A 131 3.11 -22.90 2.97
N ALA A 132 4.37 -22.50 3.17
CA ALA A 132 5.50 -23.42 3.14
C ALA A 132 5.44 -24.45 4.28
N THR A 133 4.84 -24.08 5.42
CA THR A 133 4.70 -24.96 6.58
C THR A 133 3.54 -25.95 6.44
N LYS A 134 2.46 -25.57 5.75
CA LYS A 134 1.31 -26.47 5.47
C LYS A 134 1.62 -27.60 4.48
N ASN A 135 2.63 -27.41 3.63
CA ASN A 135 3.04 -28.37 2.60
C ASN A 135 4.16 -29.32 3.06
N LYS A 136 4.45 -29.38 4.36
CA LYS A 136 5.33 -30.38 5.00
C LYS A 136 4.51 -31.47 5.67
#